data_AF-A0A8S9S3A3-F1
#
_entry.id   AF-A0A8S9S3A3-F1
#
_cell.length_a   1.000
_cell.length_b   1.000
_cell.length_c   1.000
_cell.angle_alpha   90.00
_cell.angle_beta   90.00
_cell.angle_gamma   90.00
#
_symmetry.space_group_name_H-M   'P 1'
#
loop_
_entity.id
_entity.type
_entity.pdbx_description
1 polymer ?
#
loop_
_entity_poly.entity_id
_entity_poly.type
_entity_poly.pdbx_seq_one_letter_code
_entity_poly.pdbx_strand_id
1 'polypeptide(L)'
;MSYQTKGSSSSAPEAVIRTSGTTKNPGRLFYCCPKGSEEDKFHLFTWTDERVVEEVEDLKCEVCELKADISDIRAELSTIRKESERIKLMVELTRDRKCCCAIL
;
A
#
# COMPACT_ATOMS: atom_id res chain seq x y z
N MET A 1 14.67 4.65 0.64
CA MET A 1 13.96 5.26 -0.50
C MET A 1 12.94 6.23 0.07
N SER A 2 13.22 7.51 -0.03
CA SER A 2 12.39 8.59 0.53
C SER A 2 11.32 8.98 -0.50
N TYR A 3 10.05 8.72 -0.19
CA TYR A 3 8.93 9.19 -1.00
C TYR A 3 8.84 10.71 -0.88
N GLN A 4 9.35 11.40 -1.89
CA GLN A 4 9.07 12.82 -2.08
C GLN A 4 7.65 12.93 -2.66
N THR A 5 6.68 13.21 -1.79
CA THR A 5 5.42 13.80 -2.23
C THR A 5 5.76 15.14 -2.88
N LYS A 6 5.75 15.19 -4.21
CA LYS A 6 5.90 16.43 -4.96
C LYS A 6 4.79 17.38 -4.52
N GLY A 7 5.15 18.39 -3.74
CA GLY A 7 4.29 19.55 -3.52
C GLY A 7 4.02 20.19 -4.88
N SER A 8 2.78 20.07 -5.35
CA SER A 8 2.33 20.74 -6.56
C SER A 8 2.10 22.22 -6.24
N SER A 9 3.12 23.04 -6.42
CA SER A 9 2.93 24.47 -6.66
C SER A 9 2.33 24.64 -8.07
N SER A 10 1.01 24.57 -8.19
CA SER A 10 0.32 25.06 -9.38
C SER A 10 -0.97 25.74 -8.98
N SER A 11 -1.18 26.94 -9.52
CA SER A 11 -2.39 27.76 -9.43
C SER A 11 -3.60 27.15 -10.15
N ALA A 12 -3.63 25.82 -10.33
CA ALA A 12 -4.76 25.11 -10.90
C ALA A 12 -5.87 25.06 -9.84
N PRO A 13 -7.09 25.53 -10.14
CA PRO A 13 -8.19 25.41 -9.21
C PRO A 13 -8.46 23.92 -8.94
N GLU A 14 -8.49 23.55 -7.66
CA GLU A 14 -8.76 22.20 -7.19
C GLU A 14 -10.08 21.68 -7.78
N ALA A 15 -10.11 20.42 -8.20
CA ALA A 15 -11.30 19.82 -8.79
C ALA A 15 -12.45 19.79 -7.77
N VAL A 16 -13.67 20.09 -8.21
CA VAL A 16 -14.88 20.05 -7.37
C VAL A 16 -15.76 18.88 -7.79
N ILE A 17 -16.44 18.27 -6.82
CA ILE A 17 -17.45 17.25 -7.09
C ILE A 17 -18.80 17.94 -7.34
N ARG A 18 -19.48 17.57 -8.43
CA ARG A 18 -20.82 18.03 -8.78
C ARG A 18 -21.75 16.86 -9.06
N THR A 19 -23.05 17.11 -8.97
CA THR A 19 -24.11 16.15 -9.30
C THR A 19 -24.63 16.46 -10.69
N SER A 20 -24.72 15.47 -11.56
CA SER A 20 -25.23 15.64 -12.93
C SER A 20 -26.73 15.88 -12.92
N GLY A 21 -27.16 16.97 -13.55
CA GLY A 21 -28.56 17.28 -13.82
C GLY A 21 -29.05 16.80 -15.19
N THR A 22 -28.22 16.05 -15.92
CA THR A 22 -28.55 15.61 -17.28
C THR A 22 -29.63 14.52 -17.26
N THR A 23 -30.47 14.45 -18.30
CA THR A 23 -31.45 13.37 -18.45
C THR A 23 -30.81 12.00 -18.67
N LYS A 24 -29.60 11.97 -19.24
CA LYS A 24 -28.85 10.73 -19.51
C LYS A 24 -28.22 10.13 -18.25
N ASN A 25 -27.75 10.97 -17.33
CA ASN A 25 -27.05 10.53 -16.12
C ASN A 25 -27.56 11.29 -14.88
N PRO A 26 -28.87 11.25 -14.56
CA PRO A 26 -29.43 12.04 -13.48
C PRO A 26 -28.84 11.62 -12.13
N GLY A 27 -28.39 12.59 -11.34
CA GLY A 27 -27.88 12.35 -9.98
C GLY A 27 -26.45 11.77 -9.92
N ARG A 28 -25.82 11.42 -11.04
CA ARG A 28 -24.47 10.83 -11.06
C ARG A 28 -23.41 11.88 -10.67
N LEU A 29 -22.44 11.49 -9.84
CA LEU A 29 -21.38 12.39 -9.36
C LEU A 29 -20.19 12.42 -10.31
N PHE A 30 -19.61 13.60 -10.51
CA PHE A 30 -18.42 13.80 -11.33
C PHE A 30 -17.48 14.83 -10.70
N TYR A 31 -16.17 14.68 -10.94
CA TYR A 31 -15.20 15.73 -10.68
C TYR A 31 -15.08 16.64 -11.89
N CYS A 32 -15.04 17.95 -11.66
CA CYS A 32 -14.78 18.92 -12.73
C CYS A 32 -13.94 20.11 -12.28
N CYS A 33 -13.37 20.82 -13.27
CA CYS A 33 -12.77 22.13 -13.03
C CYS A 33 -13.86 23.12 -12.54
N PRO A 34 -13.63 23.90 -11.47
CA PRO A 34 -14.59 24.90 -10.99
C PRO A 34 -14.98 25.94 -12.05
N LYS A 35 -14.03 26.27 -12.94
CA LYS A 35 -14.18 27.24 -14.03
C LYS A 35 -14.69 26.62 -15.34
N GLY A 36 -14.83 25.30 -15.41
CA GLY A 36 -15.29 24.62 -16.62
C GLY A 36 -16.80 24.76 -16.82
N SER A 37 -17.21 24.74 -18.08
CA SER A 37 -18.62 24.62 -18.51
C SER A 37 -18.82 23.35 -19.33
N GLU A 38 -20.07 23.01 -19.67
CA GLU A 38 -20.37 21.81 -20.49
C GLU A 38 -19.83 21.92 -21.92
N GLU A 39 -19.70 23.14 -22.43
CA GLU A 39 -19.23 23.42 -23.78
C GLU A 39 -17.71 23.39 -23.89
N ASP A 40 -17.01 23.56 -22.76
CA ASP A 40 -15.56 23.68 -22.74
C ASP A 40 -14.86 22.33 -22.53
N LYS A 41 -14.46 21.75 -23.66
CA LYS A 41 -13.79 20.43 -23.71
C LYS A 41 -12.35 20.45 -23.20
N PHE A 42 -11.77 21.62 -22.92
CA PHE A 42 -10.39 21.75 -22.43
C PHE A 42 -10.30 21.72 -20.90
N HIS A 43 -11.43 21.60 -20.21
CA HIS A 43 -11.47 21.48 -18.76
C HIS A 43 -11.59 20.04 -18.29
N LEU A 44 -11.07 19.79 -17.08
CA LEU A 44 -11.19 18.51 -16.39
C LEU A 44 -12.67 18.13 -16.21
N PHE A 45 -12.99 16.89 -16.62
CA PHE A 45 -14.25 16.20 -16.36
C PHE A 45 -13.96 14.70 -16.19
N THR A 46 -14.47 14.07 -15.14
CA THR A 46 -14.43 12.61 -14.97
C THR A 46 -15.53 12.14 -14.02
N TRP A 47 -16.11 10.97 -14.28
CA TRP A 47 -17.12 10.40 -13.39
C TRP A 47 -16.47 9.87 -12.12
N THR A 48 -17.11 10.13 -10.98
CA THR A 48 -16.56 9.75 -9.67
C THR A 48 -16.48 8.23 -9.52
N ASP A 49 -17.49 7.50 -9.98
CA ASP A 49 -17.51 6.04 -9.90
C ASP A 49 -16.45 5.37 -10.78
N GLU A 50 -16.17 5.91 -11.97
CA GLU A 50 -15.09 5.42 -12.83
C GLU A 50 -13.72 5.59 -12.15
N ARG A 51 -13.46 6.74 -11.52
CA ARG A 51 -12.22 6.98 -10.78
C ARG A 51 -12.08 6.10 -9.55
N VAL A 52 -13.16 5.91 -8.79
CA VAL A 52 -13.13 5.02 -7.62
C VAL A 52 -12.84 3.58 -8.05
N VAL A 53 -13.34 3.13 -9.21
CA VAL A 53 -12.99 1.80 -9.74
C VAL A 53 -11.50 1.69 -10.03
N GLU A 54 -10.92 2.67 -10.75
CA GLU A 54 -9.47 2.72 -11.04
C GLU A 54 -8.64 2.68 -9.74
N GLU A 55 -8.97 3.53 -8.75
CA GLU A 55 -8.26 3.58 -7.47
C GLU A 55 -8.39 2.26 -6.68
N VAL A 56 -9.55 1.60 -6.72
CA VAL A 56 -9.77 0.30 -6.06
C VAL A 56 -8.98 -0.81 -6.75
N GLU A 57 -8.84 -0.76 -8.07
CA GLU A 57 -8.02 -1.72 -8.83
C GLU A 57 -6.54 -1.57 -8.50
N ASP A 58 -6.04 -0.33 -8.41
CA ASP A 58 -4.66 -0.05 -7.98
C ASP A 58 -4.40 -0.52 -6.54
N LEU A 59 -5.29 -0.18 -5.60
CA LEU A 59 -5.21 -0.63 -4.21
C LEU A 59 -5.24 -2.16 -4.09
N LYS A 60 -6.00 -2.84 -4.96
CA LYS A 60 -6.05 -4.30 -4.98
C LYS A 60 -4.70 -4.90 -5.39
N CYS A 61 -3.98 -4.28 -6.33
CA CYS A 61 -2.63 -4.68 -6.71
C CYS A 61 -1.66 -4.53 -5.53
N GLU A 62 -1.65 -3.37 -4.86
CA GLU A 62 -0.79 -3.13 -3.69
C GLU A 62 -1.08 -4.12 -2.55
N VAL A 63 -2.35 -4.42 -2.28
CA VAL A 63 -2.74 -5.42 -1.26
C VAL A 63 -2.26 -6.82 -1.62
N CYS A 64 -2.22 -7.18 -2.90
CA CYS A 64 -1.68 -8.47 -3.35
C CYS A 64 -0.16 -8.55 -3.11
N GLU A 65 0.58 -7.49 -3.40
CA GLU A 65 2.02 -7.41 -3.15
C GLU A 65 2.33 -7.51 -1.65
N LEU A 66 1.63 -6.72 -0.82
CA LEU A 66 1.79 -6.77 0.64
C LEU A 66 1.49 -8.17 1.23
N LYS A 67 0.53 -8.89 0.65
CA LYS A 67 0.24 -10.28 1.07
C LYS A 67 1.35 -11.25 0.71
N ALA A 68 2.01 -11.06 -0.44
CA ALA A 68 3.17 -11.84 -0.83
C ALA A 68 4.33 -11.59 0.15
N ASP A 69 4.65 -10.32 0.40
CA ASP A 69 5.70 -9.92 1.35
C ASP A 69 5.46 -10.48 2.76
N ILE A 70 4.22 -10.40 3.27
CA ILE A 70 3.86 -10.99 4.57
C ILE A 70 4.09 -12.50 4.60
N SER A 71 3.82 -13.19 3.49
CA SER A 71 4.01 -14.64 3.40
C SER A 71 5.49 -15.01 3.41
N ASP A 72 6.32 -14.23 2.71
CA ASP A 72 7.77 -14.41 2.66
C ASP A 72 8.40 -14.12 4.03
N ILE A 73 8.03 -13.00 4.67
CA ILE A 73 8.48 -12.65 6.03
C ILE A 73 8.11 -13.76 7.03
N ARG A 74 6.91 -14.35 6.91
CA ARG A 74 6.50 -15.47 7.78
C ARG A 74 7.38 -16.70 7.58
N ALA A 75 7.77 -16.99 6.34
CA ALA A 75 8.66 -18.10 6.03
C ALA A 75 10.06 -17.86 6.62
N GLU A 76 10.62 -16.66 6.45
CA GLU A 76 11.90 -16.28 7.03
C GLU A 76 11.90 -16.33 8.56
N LEU A 77 10.86 -15.81 9.22
CA LEU A 77 10.71 -15.88 10.67
C LEU A 77 10.63 -17.32 11.19
N SER A 78 10.03 -18.23 10.43
CA SER A 78 10.00 -19.66 10.75
C SER A 78 11.41 -20.27 10.69
N THR A 79 12.21 -19.89 9.69
CA THR A 79 13.61 -20.33 9.57
C THR A 79 14.45 -19.80 10.71
N ILE A 80 14.41 -18.49 10.98
CA ILE A 80 15.15 -17.83 12.07
C ILE A 80 14.81 -18.46 13.42
N ARG A 81 13.54 -18.79 13.67
CA ARG A 81 13.11 -19.47 14.90
C ARG A 81 13.81 -20.81 15.08
N LYS A 82 13.85 -21.64 14.04
CA LYS A 82 14.52 -22.96 14.07
C LYS A 82 16.01 -22.82 14.28
N GLU A 83 16.64 -21.83 13.66
CA GLU A 83 18.07 -21.55 13.88
C GLU A 83 18.34 -21.11 15.32
N SER A 84 17.49 -20.26 15.89
CA SER A 84 17.58 -19.86 17.29
C SER A 84 17.48 -21.04 18.26
N GLU A 85 16.55 -21.98 18.01
CA GLU A 85 16.44 -23.22 18.79
C GLU A 85 17.69 -24.10 18.69
N ARG A 86 18.26 -24.24 17.48
CA ARG A 86 19.52 -24.97 17.29
C ARG A 86 20.69 -24.32 18.02
N ILE A 87 20.82 -22.99 17.92
CA ILE A 87 21.87 -22.24 18.61
C ILE A 87 21.74 -22.42 20.12
N LYS A 88 20.52 -22.34 20.66
CA LYS A 88 20.26 -22.57 22.09
C LYS A 88 20.77 -23.94 22.55
N LEU A 89 20.44 -25.00 21.81
CA LEU A 89 20.92 -26.35 22.12
C LEU A 89 22.45 -26.48 22.05
N MET A 90 23.09 -25.87 21.04
CA MET A 90 24.56 -25.88 20.94
C MET A 90 25.24 -25.16 22.12
N VAL A 91 24.65 -24.06 22.58
CA VAL A 91 25.15 -23.31 23.76
C VAL A 91 25.02 -24.15 25.02
N GLU A 92 23.89 -24.81 25.24
CA GLU A 92 23.66 -25.70 26.40
C GLU A 92 24.68 -26.85 26.42
N LEU A 93 24.86 -27.57 25.31
CA LEU A 93 25.86 -28.64 25.20
C LEU A 93 27.30 -28.17 25.45
N THR A 94 27.65 -26.96 25.00
CA THR A 94 28.97 -26.38 25.22
C THR A 94 29.21 -26.05 26.69
N ARG A 95 28.16 -25.63 27.42
CA ARG A 95 28.24 -25.39 28.87
C ARG A 95 28.45 -26.70 29.62
N ASP A 96 27.71 -27.75 29.27
CA ASP A 96 27.85 -29.07 29.91
C ASP A 96 29.24 -29.67 29.69
N ARG A 97 29.78 -29.59 28.47
CA ARG A 97 31.13 -30.09 28.15
C ARG A 97 32.22 -29.37 28.94
N LYS A 98 32.10 -28.04 29.15
CA LYS A 98 33.06 -27.29 29.98
C LYS A 98 33.02 -27.73 31.44
N CYS A 99 31.86 -28.12 31.96
CA CYS A 99 31.71 -28.60 33.32
C CYS A 99 32.45 -29.93 33.55
N CYS A 100 32.37 -30.85 32.59
CA CYS A 100 33.08 -32.15 32.68
C CYS A 100 34.62 -32.01 32.63
N CYS A 101 35.16 -31.00 31.95
CA CYS A 101 36.61 -30.78 31.88
C CYS A 101 37.19 -30.04 33.11
N ALA A 102 36.37 -29.54 34.02
CA ALA A 102 36.83 -28.87 35.25
C ALA A 102 36.93 -29.82 36.46
N ILE A 103 36.47 -31.08 36.32
CA ILE A 103 36.42 -32.10 37.39
C ILE A 103 37.54 -33.16 37.23
N LEU A 104 38.26 -33.17 36.11
CA LEU A 104 39.45 -34.00 35.86
C LEU A 104 40.72 -33.16 35.94
#